data_AF-A0A9D1SBS2-F1
#
_entry.id   AF-A0A9D1SBS2-F1
#
_cell.length_a   1.000
_cell.length_b   1.000
_cell.length_c   1.000
_cell.angle_alpha   90.00
_cell.angle_beta   90.00
_cell.angle_gamma   90.00
#
_symmetry.space_group_name_H-M   'P 1'
#
loop_
_entity.id
_entity.type
_entity.pdbx_description
1 polymer ?
#
loop_
_entity_poly.entity_id
_entity_poly.type
_entity_poly.pdbx_seq_one_letter_code
_entity_poly.pdbx_strand_id
1 'polypeptide(L)'
;MKRQFLLAITAILFNATGFAQDANHNKGGAYTKKCSYNLVGEEDTQYNLSDKSVLDRILFGSTNSLVEYVFQASLDQPSVLALRIVNEGPETYRLETLTMKNREEVAKMIQEVSAETGRINVPGKLQAQLPMEVMEKIREHNKNVRRNSLSDEPYKSYRPEPKSFNISPALAEKLHEKTALLTKNFTGKGSQRLIADGNTVTYRCITGDEVRSLTVHSPQSGAQQLSDVCLEIIRSYGTADNDEHYIELLDKITL
;
A
#
# COMPACT_ATOMS: atom_id res chain seq x y z
N MET A 1 33.67 30.58 -32.54
CA MET A 1 33.69 29.19 -32.02
C MET A 1 32.75 28.99 -30.81
N LYS A 2 31.48 29.43 -30.89
CA LYS A 2 30.45 29.28 -29.81
C LYS A 2 28.99 29.23 -30.32
N ARG A 3 28.76 28.75 -31.55
CA ARG A 3 27.40 28.61 -32.13
C ARG A 3 27.10 27.28 -32.83
N GLN A 4 28.08 26.38 -32.93
CA GLN A 4 27.88 25.04 -33.52
C GLN A 4 27.73 23.92 -32.48
N PHE A 5 27.88 24.21 -31.18
CA PHE A 5 27.73 23.21 -30.12
C PHE A 5 26.28 23.08 -29.60
N LEU A 6 25.40 24.03 -29.94
CA LEU A 6 24.00 24.04 -29.47
C LEU A 6 23.04 23.25 -30.37
N LEU A 7 23.47 22.91 -31.59
CA LEU A 7 22.68 22.14 -32.57
C LEU A 7 22.92 20.62 -32.49
N ALA A 8 23.97 20.17 -31.81
CA ALA A 8 24.26 18.75 -31.61
C ALA A 8 23.52 18.14 -30.40
N ILE A 9 23.06 18.96 -29.45
CA ILE A 9 22.31 18.47 -28.26
C ILE A 9 20.81 18.37 -28.55
N THR A 10 20.28 19.15 -29.50
CA THR A 10 18.87 19.09 -29.91
C THR A 10 18.56 17.92 -30.85
N ALA A 11 19.55 17.37 -31.55
CA ALA A 11 19.36 16.24 -32.47
C ALA A 11 19.47 14.84 -31.81
N ILE A 12 20.02 14.75 -30.59
CA ILE A 12 20.13 13.47 -29.85
C ILE A 12 18.86 13.19 -29.02
N LEU A 13 18.00 14.20 -28.80
CA LEU A 13 16.73 14.04 -28.10
C LEU A 13 15.56 13.56 -28.98
N PHE A 14 15.76 13.38 -30.29
CA PHE A 14 14.69 13.00 -31.24
C PHE A 14 14.88 11.66 -31.96
N ASN A 15 15.94 10.90 -31.69
CA ASN A 15 16.18 9.58 -32.34
C ASN A 15 16.33 8.43 -31.34
N ALA A 16 15.49 8.43 -30.32
CA ALA A 16 15.20 7.23 -29.54
C ALA A 16 13.67 7.00 -29.49
N THR A 17 12.99 7.12 -30.63
CA THR A 17 11.72 6.40 -30.84
C THR A 17 12.03 4.92 -31.06
N GLY A 18 12.63 4.29 -30.05
CA GLY A 18 12.67 2.85 -29.94
C GLY A 18 11.27 2.40 -29.56
N PHE A 19 10.46 2.03 -30.56
CA PHE A 19 9.21 1.28 -30.46
C PHE A 19 8.46 1.38 -29.12
N ALA A 20 8.08 2.59 -28.71
CA ALA A 20 6.99 2.72 -27.75
C ALA A 20 5.71 2.51 -28.56
N GLN A 21 5.23 1.26 -28.59
CA GLN A 21 3.84 1.04 -28.96
C GLN A 21 2.99 1.89 -28.03
N ASP A 22 2.07 2.67 -28.59
CA ASP A 22 1.02 3.42 -27.92
C ASP A 22 0.11 2.43 -27.16
N ALA A 23 0.62 1.88 -26.08
CA ALA A 23 -0.12 0.97 -25.23
C ALA A 23 -0.84 1.85 -24.21
N ASN A 24 -2.16 1.97 -24.40
CA ASN A 24 -3.06 2.41 -23.35
C ASN A 24 -2.69 1.65 -22.07
N HIS A 25 -2.49 2.40 -20.99
CA HIS A 25 -2.11 1.84 -19.70
C HIS A 25 -3.33 1.11 -19.10
N ASN A 26 -3.54 -0.13 -19.52
CA ASN A 26 -4.77 -0.89 -19.26
C ASN A 26 -4.96 -1.30 -17.78
N LYS A 27 -4.11 -0.86 -16.84
CA LYS A 27 -4.21 -1.24 -15.41
C LYS A 27 -3.92 -0.13 -14.38
N GLY A 28 -3.84 1.16 -14.75
CA GLY A 28 -3.63 2.26 -13.77
C GLY A 28 -2.62 3.37 -14.11
N GLY A 29 -1.88 3.83 -13.10
CA GLY A 29 -0.71 4.71 -13.19
C GLY A 29 0.54 4.02 -12.61
N ALA A 30 1.40 4.79 -11.92
CA ALA A 30 2.56 4.24 -11.22
C ALA A 30 2.14 3.10 -10.27
N TYR A 31 2.95 2.05 -10.17
CA TYR A 31 2.65 0.94 -9.25
C TYR A 31 3.89 0.37 -8.61
N THR A 32 3.70 -0.24 -7.44
CA THR A 32 4.72 -1.02 -6.74
C THR A 32 4.12 -2.38 -6.41
N LYS A 33 4.85 -3.44 -6.73
CA LYS A 33 4.47 -4.82 -6.41
C LYS A 33 5.58 -5.48 -5.62
N LYS A 34 5.24 -6.11 -4.49
CA LYS A 34 6.18 -6.76 -3.58
C LYS A 34 5.65 -8.12 -3.14
N CYS A 35 6.57 -9.04 -2.90
CA CYS A 35 6.30 -10.36 -2.38
C CYS A 35 7.43 -10.73 -1.42
N SER A 36 7.08 -11.09 -0.20
CA SER A 36 8.01 -11.39 0.87
C SER A 36 7.46 -12.55 1.70
N TYR A 37 8.30 -13.21 2.51
CA TYR A 37 7.81 -14.14 3.52
C TYR A 37 6.85 -13.43 4.48
N ASN A 38 5.77 -14.10 4.90
CA ASN A 38 4.77 -13.55 5.81
C ASN A 38 5.31 -13.41 7.24
N LEU A 39 6.23 -14.27 7.64
CA LEU A 39 6.83 -14.32 8.97
C LEU A 39 8.33 -14.03 8.92
N VAL A 40 8.89 -13.57 10.03
CA VAL A 40 10.33 -13.38 10.26
C VAL A 40 10.76 -14.13 11.52
N GLY A 41 11.77 -14.99 11.38
CA GLY A 41 12.26 -15.81 12.50
C GLY A 41 11.63 -17.21 12.57
N GLU A 42 12.02 -17.98 13.58
CA GLU A 42 11.56 -19.37 13.79
C GLU A 42 10.27 -19.47 14.61
N GLU A 43 9.85 -18.37 15.24
CA GLU A 43 8.59 -18.31 15.99
C GLU A 43 7.45 -17.79 15.10
N ASP A 44 6.35 -18.52 15.02
CA ASP A 44 5.15 -18.21 14.21
C ASP A 44 4.38 -16.94 14.65
N THR A 45 4.98 -16.10 15.49
CA THR A 45 4.36 -14.92 16.09
C THR A 45 4.87 -13.61 15.51
N GLN A 46 5.98 -13.63 14.75
CA GLN A 46 6.62 -12.42 14.23
C GLN A 46 6.32 -12.23 12.75
N TYR A 47 5.44 -11.29 12.43
CA TYR A 47 5.10 -10.95 11.05
C TYR A 47 6.22 -10.16 10.36
N ASN A 48 6.40 -10.42 9.07
CA ASN A 48 7.19 -9.57 8.21
C ASN A 48 6.40 -8.31 7.84
N LEU A 49 6.83 -7.19 8.41
CA LEU A 49 6.20 -5.89 8.24
C LEU A 49 7.03 -4.95 7.36
N SER A 50 8.12 -5.43 6.74
CA SER A 50 9.04 -4.61 5.94
C SER A 50 8.38 -3.93 4.74
N ASP A 51 7.29 -4.52 4.25
CA ASP A 51 6.53 -4.03 3.10
C ASP A 51 5.29 -3.23 3.47
N LYS A 52 4.98 -3.07 4.76
CA LYS A 52 3.93 -2.16 5.21
C LYS A 52 4.46 -0.73 5.23
N SER A 53 3.69 0.19 4.66
CA SER A 53 3.93 1.62 4.84
C SER A 53 3.62 2.04 6.28
N VAL A 54 4.05 3.25 6.66
CA VAL A 54 3.65 3.86 7.94
C VAL A 54 2.13 3.94 8.07
N LEU A 55 1.43 4.27 6.98
CA LEU A 55 -0.03 4.31 6.96
C LEU A 55 -0.64 2.91 7.21
N ASP A 56 -0.11 1.86 6.57
CA ASP A 56 -0.59 0.49 6.78
C ASP A 56 -0.37 0.02 8.22
N ARG A 57 0.74 0.45 8.86
CA ARG A 57 1.03 0.16 10.28
C ARG A 57 0.09 0.91 11.22
N ILE A 58 -0.28 2.16 10.91
CA ILE A 58 -1.31 2.89 11.66
C ILE A 58 -2.65 2.13 11.56
N LEU A 59 -3.08 1.80 10.35
CA LEU A 59 -4.38 1.19 10.09
C LEU A 59 -4.50 -0.23 10.64
N PHE A 60 -3.50 -1.08 10.44
CA PHE A 60 -3.60 -2.53 10.68
C PHE A 60 -2.66 -3.06 11.76
N GLY A 61 -1.77 -2.21 12.26
CA GLY A 61 -0.81 -2.58 13.29
C GLY A 61 0.30 -3.51 12.81
N SER A 62 0.77 -4.34 13.75
CA SER A 62 1.93 -5.21 13.58
C SER A 62 1.60 -6.63 13.13
N THR A 63 0.46 -6.83 12.47
CA THR A 63 0.06 -8.13 11.91
C THR A 63 -0.19 -8.04 10.42
N ASN A 64 -0.08 -9.18 9.72
CA ASN A 64 -0.61 -9.32 8.37
C ASN A 64 -1.97 -10.03 8.46
N SER A 65 -2.95 -9.54 7.72
CA SER A 65 -4.31 -10.09 7.70
C SER A 65 -4.55 -10.89 6.42
N LEU A 66 -5.62 -11.69 6.37
CA LEU A 66 -5.97 -12.49 5.18
C LEU A 66 -6.07 -11.59 3.94
N VAL A 67 -6.78 -10.48 4.09
CA VAL A 67 -6.89 -9.38 3.12
C VAL A 67 -6.71 -8.07 3.85
N GLU A 68 -5.97 -7.14 3.24
CA GLU A 68 -5.83 -5.75 3.65
C GLU A 68 -5.99 -4.87 2.41
N TYR A 69 -6.82 -3.85 2.53
CA TYR A 69 -7.10 -2.90 1.46
C TYR A 69 -7.06 -1.47 2.00
N VAL A 70 -6.36 -0.59 1.29
CA VAL A 70 -6.27 0.83 1.63
C VAL A 70 -6.55 1.66 0.40
N PHE A 71 -7.52 2.57 0.51
CA PHE A 71 -7.84 3.58 -0.48
C PHE A 71 -7.49 4.96 0.09
N GLN A 72 -6.57 5.63 -0.57
CA GLN A 72 -6.24 7.02 -0.33
C GLN A 72 -6.74 7.84 -1.51
N ALA A 73 -7.79 8.63 -1.28
CA ALA A 73 -8.42 9.40 -2.34
C ALA A 73 -7.49 10.49 -2.92
N SER A 74 -7.87 11.14 -4.02
CA SER A 74 -7.16 12.27 -4.64
C SER A 74 -7.23 13.53 -3.78
N LEU A 75 -6.58 14.62 -4.20
CA LEU A 75 -6.48 15.86 -3.40
C LEU A 75 -7.84 16.43 -2.97
N ASP A 76 -8.89 16.20 -3.75
CA ASP A 76 -10.24 16.75 -3.53
C ASP A 76 -11.12 15.92 -2.59
N GLN A 77 -10.63 14.76 -2.11
CA GLN A 77 -11.35 13.88 -1.19
C GLN A 77 -10.52 13.62 0.07
N PRO A 78 -11.00 14.01 1.26
CA PRO A 78 -10.15 14.10 2.44
C PRO A 78 -10.08 12.80 3.27
N SER A 79 -10.47 11.63 2.74
CA SER A 79 -10.52 10.39 3.54
C SER A 79 -9.55 9.31 3.08
N VAL A 80 -8.99 8.61 4.07
CA VAL A 80 -8.42 7.28 3.90
C VAL A 80 -9.46 6.28 4.35
N LEU A 81 -9.78 5.34 3.46
CA LEU A 81 -10.72 4.26 3.69
C LEU A 81 -9.96 2.95 3.62
N ALA A 82 -10.15 2.09 4.62
CA ALA A 82 -9.45 0.83 4.67
C ALA A 82 -10.37 -0.29 5.14
N LEU A 83 -10.08 -1.50 4.72
CA LEU A 83 -10.67 -2.70 5.30
C LEU A 83 -9.61 -3.77 5.50
N ARG A 84 -9.87 -4.68 6.43
CA ARG A 84 -9.13 -5.94 6.54
C ARG A 84 -10.06 -7.10 6.89
N ILE A 85 -9.62 -8.31 6.55
CA ILE A 85 -10.27 -9.55 6.97
C ILE A 85 -9.34 -10.26 7.95
N VAL A 86 -9.80 -10.42 9.17
CA VAL A 86 -9.12 -11.15 10.23
C VAL A 86 -9.68 -12.58 10.26
N ASN A 87 -8.77 -13.57 10.23
CA ASN A 87 -9.12 -14.96 10.50
C ASN A 87 -9.05 -15.18 12.02
N GLU A 88 -10.19 -15.48 12.64
CA GLU A 88 -10.30 -15.69 14.09
C GLU A 88 -10.32 -17.17 14.49
N GLY A 89 -10.32 -18.07 13.51
CA GLY A 89 -10.41 -19.51 13.73
C GLY A 89 -10.96 -20.24 12.51
N PRO A 90 -11.15 -21.56 12.60
CA PRO A 90 -11.74 -22.34 11.52
C PRO A 90 -13.07 -21.72 11.08
N GLU A 91 -13.14 -21.33 9.80
CA GLU A 91 -14.34 -20.75 9.17
C GLU A 91 -14.93 -19.51 9.90
N THR A 92 -14.14 -18.82 10.71
CA THR A 92 -14.60 -17.67 11.49
C THR A 92 -13.82 -16.43 11.06
N TYR A 93 -14.52 -15.50 10.41
CA TYR A 93 -13.91 -14.34 9.80
C TYR A 93 -14.57 -13.06 10.29
N ARG A 94 -13.72 -12.06 10.55
CA ARG A 94 -14.16 -10.71 10.89
C ARG A 94 -13.69 -9.72 9.85
N LEU A 95 -14.64 -8.99 9.28
CA LEU A 95 -14.37 -7.80 8.48
C LEU A 95 -14.23 -6.60 9.41
N GLU A 96 -13.13 -5.88 9.29
CA GLU A 96 -12.94 -4.60 9.95
C GLU A 96 -12.83 -3.50 8.91
N THR A 97 -13.61 -2.43 9.08
CA THR A 97 -13.55 -1.23 8.23
C THR A 97 -13.03 -0.06 9.05
N LEU A 98 -12.10 0.70 8.47
CA LEU A 98 -11.45 1.83 9.13
C LEU A 98 -11.60 3.08 8.25
N THR A 99 -11.80 4.23 8.89
CA THR A 99 -11.92 5.51 8.20
C THR A 99 -11.13 6.56 8.95
N MET A 100 -10.18 7.18 8.27
CA MET A 100 -9.51 8.39 8.74
C MET A 100 -10.05 9.56 7.94
N LYS A 101 -10.73 10.49 8.63
CA LYS A 101 -11.17 11.75 8.04
C LYS A 101 -10.00 12.73 8.08
N ASN A 102 -9.97 13.67 7.15
CA ASN A 102 -8.94 14.70 7.01
C ASN A 102 -7.56 14.18 6.56
N ARG A 103 -7.28 14.26 5.26
CA ARG A 103 -6.00 13.82 4.68
C ARG A 103 -4.80 14.65 5.15
N GLU A 104 -4.97 15.92 5.48
CA GLU A 104 -3.86 16.76 5.98
C GLU A 104 -3.38 16.26 7.34
N GLU A 105 -4.31 15.90 8.22
CA GLU A 105 -3.99 15.25 9.50
C GLU A 105 -3.30 13.91 9.26
N VAL A 106 -3.80 13.10 8.32
CA VAL A 106 -3.14 11.83 7.95
C VAL A 106 -1.72 12.05 7.45
N ALA A 107 -1.48 13.04 6.59
CA ALA A 107 -0.15 13.36 6.09
C ALA A 107 0.79 13.80 7.23
N LYS A 108 0.29 14.62 8.16
CA LYS A 108 1.04 15.05 9.34
C LYS A 108 1.38 13.87 10.26
N MET A 109 0.41 12.99 10.55
CA MET A 109 0.63 11.78 11.34
C MET A 109 1.69 10.87 10.69
N ILE A 110 1.60 10.64 9.37
CA ILE A 110 2.60 9.87 8.63
C ILE A 110 3.99 10.52 8.76
N GLN A 111 4.08 11.84 8.65
CA GLN A 111 5.35 12.56 8.77
C GLN A 111 5.96 12.42 10.18
N GLU A 112 5.17 12.61 11.23
CA GLU A 112 5.61 12.48 12.63
C GLU A 112 6.11 11.06 12.91
N VAL A 113 5.31 10.04 12.58
CA VAL A 113 5.68 8.64 12.79
C VAL A 113 6.88 8.24 11.92
N SER A 114 6.99 8.76 10.68
CA SER A 114 8.15 8.50 9.82
C SER A 114 9.44 9.09 10.39
N ALA A 115 9.38 10.23 11.08
CA ALA A 115 10.55 10.82 11.73
C ALA A 115 11.03 9.97 12.92
N GLU A 116 10.11 9.38 13.68
CA GLU A 116 10.43 8.51 14.82
C GLU A 116 10.91 7.12 14.38
N THR A 117 10.27 6.54 13.37
CA THR A 117 10.45 5.14 12.97
C THR A 117 11.38 4.97 11.76
N GLY A 118 11.70 6.06 11.05
CA GLY A 118 12.55 6.06 9.87
C GLY A 118 14.04 6.06 10.22
N ARG A 119 14.81 5.26 9.47
CA ARG A 119 16.28 5.31 9.57
C ARG A 119 16.82 6.54 8.85
N ILE A 120 17.73 7.24 9.50
CA ILE A 120 18.47 8.35 8.91
C ILE A 120 19.66 7.78 8.16
N ASN A 121 19.62 7.86 6.83
CA ASN A 121 20.72 7.49 5.95
C ASN A 121 21.44 8.75 5.47
N VAL A 122 22.66 8.99 5.97
CA VAL A 122 23.49 10.12 5.53
C VAL A 122 24.44 9.65 4.42
N PRO A 123 24.44 10.28 3.23
CA PRO A 123 25.42 9.99 2.18
C PRO A 123 26.87 10.15 2.69
N GLY A 124 27.78 9.24 2.30
CA GLY A 124 29.14 9.20 2.84
C GLY A 124 29.93 10.51 2.73
N LYS A 125 29.73 11.28 1.64
CA LYS A 125 30.36 12.61 1.48
C LYS A 125 29.90 13.65 2.51
N LEU A 126 28.66 13.53 2.98
CA LEU A 126 28.09 14.41 4.02
C LEU A 126 28.48 13.93 5.41
N GLN A 127 28.66 12.63 5.64
CA GLN A 127 29.12 12.11 6.93
C GLN A 127 30.48 12.71 7.35
N ALA A 128 31.40 12.88 6.40
CA ALA A 128 32.72 13.49 6.65
C ALA A 128 32.65 14.98 7.06
N GLN A 129 31.51 15.63 6.87
CA GLN A 129 31.29 17.05 7.16
C GLN A 129 30.48 17.26 8.45
N LEU A 130 29.92 16.19 9.03
CA LEU A 130 29.10 16.27 10.24
C LEU A 130 29.96 16.16 11.50
N PRO A 131 29.67 16.94 12.56
CA PRO A 131 30.31 16.76 13.85
C PRO A 131 30.11 15.34 14.39
N MET A 132 31.11 14.81 15.09
CA MET A 132 31.06 13.47 15.68
C MET A 132 29.86 13.28 16.62
N GLU A 133 29.47 14.31 17.37
CA GLU A 133 28.29 14.28 18.25
C GLU A 133 26.98 14.04 17.47
N VAL A 134 26.83 14.70 16.30
CA VAL A 134 25.67 14.52 15.43
C VAL A 134 25.65 13.10 14.85
N MET A 135 26.82 12.60 14.44
CA MET A 135 26.95 11.23 13.95
C MET A 135 26.59 10.19 15.02
N GLU A 136 26.93 10.43 16.27
CA GLU A 136 26.57 9.52 17.36
C GLU A 136 25.06 9.51 17.65
N LYS A 137 24.42 10.69 17.69
CA LYS A 137 22.96 10.81 17.79
C LYS A 137 22.24 10.05 16.66
N ILE A 138 22.74 10.13 15.43
CA ILE A 138 22.18 9.38 14.28
C ILE A 138 22.35 7.87 14.46
N ARG A 139 23.51 7.41 14.96
CA ARG A 139 23.74 5.98 15.23
C ARG A 139 22.79 5.47 16.32
N GLU A 140 22.65 6.22 17.40
CA GLU A 140 21.75 5.89 18.50
C GLU A 140 20.29 5.82 18.04
N HIS A 141 19.82 6.83 17.30
CA HIS A 141 18.49 6.83 16.67
C HIS A 141 18.27 5.59 15.81
N ASN A 142 19.17 5.31 14.87
CA ASN A 142 19.05 4.16 13.97
C ASN A 142 19.09 2.82 14.71
N LYS A 143 19.83 2.72 15.82
CA LYS A 143 19.86 1.55 16.70
C LYS A 143 18.52 1.34 17.40
N ASN A 144 17.90 2.42 17.88
CA ASN A 144 16.58 2.38 18.52
C ASN A 144 15.49 2.01 17.51
N VAL A 145 15.50 2.62 16.31
CA VAL A 145 14.61 2.25 15.20
C VAL A 145 14.71 0.75 14.88
N ARG A 146 15.93 0.21 14.78
CA ARG A 146 16.12 -1.21 14.51
C ARG A 146 15.58 -2.11 15.63
N ARG A 147 15.79 -1.74 16.89
CA ARG A 147 15.28 -2.50 18.04
C ARG A 147 13.75 -2.50 18.08
N ASN A 148 13.14 -1.39 17.68
CA ASN A 148 11.70 -1.18 17.77
C ASN A 148 10.98 -1.45 16.44
N SER A 149 11.63 -2.07 15.44
CA SER A 149 11.05 -2.25 14.11
C SER A 149 9.76 -3.09 14.09
N LEU A 150 9.63 -4.00 15.06
CA LEU A 150 8.45 -4.83 15.27
C LEU A 150 7.44 -4.23 16.26
N SER A 151 7.79 -3.13 16.93
CA SER A 151 6.91 -2.49 17.90
C SER A 151 5.74 -1.79 17.22
N ASP A 152 4.55 -1.96 17.79
CA ASP A 152 3.35 -1.25 17.36
C ASP A 152 3.16 0.10 18.10
N GLU A 153 3.90 0.35 19.19
CA GLU A 153 3.75 1.53 20.06
C GLU A 153 3.70 2.88 19.31
N PRO A 154 4.59 3.17 18.34
CA PRO A 154 4.58 4.47 17.64
C PRO A 154 3.34 4.72 16.79
N TYR A 155 2.56 3.67 16.49
CA TYR A 155 1.44 3.72 15.56
C TYR A 155 0.09 3.72 16.28
N LYS A 156 0.01 3.14 17.49
CA LYS A 156 -1.24 2.86 18.21
C LYS A 156 -2.11 4.09 18.44
N SER A 157 -1.50 5.21 18.86
CA SER A 157 -2.23 6.44 19.20
C SER A 157 -2.93 7.08 18.00
N TYR A 158 -2.49 6.78 16.78
CA TYR A 158 -3.04 7.33 15.54
C TYR A 158 -4.07 6.40 14.87
N ARG A 159 -4.27 5.20 15.43
CA ARG A 159 -5.15 4.18 14.84
C ARG A 159 -6.62 4.58 15.00
N PRO A 160 -7.41 4.67 13.92
CA PRO A 160 -8.85 4.87 14.04
C PRO A 160 -9.52 3.63 14.62
N GLU A 161 -10.62 3.83 15.36
CA GLU A 161 -11.42 2.71 15.85
C GLU A 161 -12.09 1.96 14.69
N PRO A 162 -11.92 0.63 14.59
CA PRO A 162 -12.52 -0.17 13.53
C PRO A 162 -14.01 -0.39 13.79
N LYS A 163 -14.80 -0.42 12.70
CA LYS A 163 -16.12 -1.06 12.74
C LYS A 163 -15.97 -2.52 12.34
N SER A 164 -16.48 -3.42 13.17
CA SER A 164 -16.26 -4.85 13.05
C SER A 164 -17.54 -5.59 12.74
N PHE A 165 -17.48 -6.54 11.81
CA PHE A 165 -18.61 -7.36 11.40
C PHE A 165 -18.18 -8.81 11.20
N ASN A 166 -19.04 -9.74 11.60
CA ASN A 166 -18.86 -11.14 11.23
C ASN A 166 -19.29 -11.32 9.78
N ILE A 167 -18.47 -12.03 8.99
CA ILE A 167 -18.76 -12.32 7.59
C ILE A 167 -18.72 -13.83 7.36
N SER A 168 -19.43 -14.30 6.34
CA SER A 168 -19.37 -15.70 5.92
C SER A 168 -17.97 -16.08 5.41
N PRO A 169 -17.59 -17.37 5.55
CA PRO A 169 -16.40 -17.91 4.90
C PRO A 169 -16.37 -17.63 3.39
N ALA A 170 -17.52 -17.76 2.73
CA ALA A 170 -17.63 -17.55 1.29
C ALA A 170 -17.21 -16.13 0.87
N LEU A 171 -17.68 -15.08 1.57
CA LEU A 171 -17.27 -13.71 1.27
C LEU A 171 -15.78 -13.48 1.57
N ALA A 172 -15.30 -14.00 2.70
CA ALA A 172 -13.91 -13.87 3.12
C ALA A 172 -12.93 -14.49 2.09
N GLU A 173 -13.21 -15.73 1.70
CA GLU A 173 -12.44 -16.47 0.71
C GLU A 173 -12.52 -15.83 -0.68
N LYS A 174 -13.68 -15.28 -1.06
CA LYS A 174 -13.84 -14.62 -2.37
C LYS A 174 -13.03 -13.33 -2.48
N LEU A 175 -13.04 -12.50 -1.43
CA LEU A 175 -12.21 -11.30 -1.36
C LEU A 175 -10.73 -11.66 -1.39
N HIS A 176 -10.35 -12.72 -0.68
CA HIS A 176 -8.99 -13.25 -0.69
C HIS A 176 -8.57 -13.72 -2.09
N GLU A 177 -9.38 -14.55 -2.74
CA GLU A 177 -9.14 -15.08 -4.09
C GLU A 177 -8.90 -13.94 -5.09
N LYS A 178 -9.81 -12.96 -5.14
CA LYS A 178 -9.70 -11.82 -6.06
C LYS A 178 -8.48 -10.96 -5.76
N THR A 179 -8.18 -10.71 -4.49
CA THR A 179 -6.98 -9.96 -4.08
C THR A 179 -5.70 -10.71 -4.47
N ALA A 180 -5.63 -12.01 -4.19
CA ALA A 180 -4.49 -12.86 -4.52
C ALA A 180 -4.28 -12.96 -6.03
N LEU A 181 -5.36 -13.08 -6.81
CA LEU A 181 -5.32 -13.12 -8.27
C LEU A 181 -4.83 -11.78 -8.86
N LEU A 182 -5.37 -10.66 -8.37
CA LEU A 182 -4.93 -9.32 -8.79
C LEU A 182 -3.45 -9.12 -8.48
N THR A 183 -3.03 -9.32 -7.23
CA THR A 183 -1.62 -9.12 -6.84
C THR A 183 -0.68 -10.04 -7.61
N LYS A 184 -1.07 -11.28 -7.92
CA LYS A 184 -0.29 -12.22 -8.74
C LYS A 184 -0.19 -11.79 -10.21
N ASN A 185 -1.30 -11.41 -10.85
CA ASN A 185 -1.37 -11.20 -12.30
C ASN A 185 -1.20 -9.75 -12.76
N PHE A 186 -1.12 -8.80 -11.82
CA PHE A 186 -0.90 -7.40 -12.17
C PHE A 186 0.46 -7.22 -12.87
N THR A 187 0.39 -6.60 -14.05
CA THR A 187 1.54 -6.26 -14.89
C THR A 187 1.28 -4.87 -15.49
N GLY A 188 2.22 -3.94 -15.32
CA GLY A 188 2.23 -2.71 -16.09
C GLY A 188 2.57 -3.03 -17.53
N LYS A 189 1.74 -2.57 -18.47
CA LYS A 189 2.01 -2.66 -19.90
C LYS A 189 2.08 -1.25 -20.47
N GLY A 190 3.00 -1.03 -21.41
CA GLY A 190 3.21 0.27 -22.03
C GLY A 190 4.09 1.22 -21.23
N SER A 191 4.08 2.49 -21.63
CA SER A 191 4.79 3.57 -20.94
C SER A 191 3.91 4.20 -19.85
N GLN A 192 4.53 4.53 -18.72
CA GLN A 192 3.84 5.21 -17.62
C GLN A 192 3.32 6.58 -18.09
N ARG A 193 2.01 6.81 -17.99
CA ARG A 193 1.45 8.16 -18.12
C ARG A 193 1.78 8.95 -16.86
N LEU A 194 2.17 10.21 -17.03
CA LEU A 194 2.38 11.14 -15.93
C LEU A 194 1.01 11.61 -15.42
N ILE A 195 0.46 10.86 -14.46
CA ILE A 195 -0.83 11.18 -13.80
C ILE A 195 -0.50 12.02 -12.56
N ALA A 196 -0.79 13.33 -12.64
CA ALA A 196 -0.46 14.29 -11.59
C ALA A 196 -1.34 14.18 -10.35
N ASP A 197 -2.62 13.80 -10.52
CA ASP A 197 -3.60 13.66 -9.44
C ASP A 197 -4.41 12.36 -9.61
N GLY A 198 -4.90 11.82 -8.49
CA GLY A 198 -5.70 10.60 -8.47
C GLY A 198 -5.57 9.83 -7.15
N ASN A 199 -6.29 8.71 -7.06
CA ASN A 199 -6.35 7.90 -5.85
C ASN A 199 -5.19 6.90 -5.81
N THR A 200 -4.60 6.67 -4.65
CA THR A 200 -3.65 5.57 -4.44
C THR A 200 -4.38 4.42 -3.76
N VAL A 201 -4.23 3.21 -4.29
CA VAL A 201 -4.89 2.02 -3.75
C VAL A 201 -3.88 0.92 -3.49
N THR A 202 -3.88 0.37 -2.28
CA THR A 202 -3.06 -0.76 -1.86
C THR A 202 -3.92 -1.98 -1.63
N TYR A 203 -3.55 -3.09 -2.28
CA TYR A 203 -4.10 -4.43 -2.10
C TYR A 203 -3.03 -5.32 -1.51
N ARG A 204 -3.31 -5.96 -0.39
CA ARG A 204 -2.37 -6.85 0.29
C ARG A 204 -3.08 -8.10 0.80
N CYS A 205 -2.43 -9.25 0.68
CA CYS A 205 -2.98 -10.52 1.16
C CYS A 205 -1.88 -11.52 1.52
N ILE A 206 -2.20 -12.45 2.40
CA ILE A 206 -1.36 -13.62 2.69
C ILE A 206 -1.70 -14.74 1.70
N THR A 207 -0.72 -15.47 1.17
CA THR A 207 -0.93 -16.65 0.31
C THR A 207 0.13 -17.70 0.65
N GLY A 208 -0.27 -18.72 1.42
CA GLY A 208 0.69 -19.64 2.02
C GLY A 208 1.67 -18.88 2.93
N ASP A 209 2.96 -19.09 2.72
CA ASP A 209 4.03 -18.42 3.48
C ASP A 209 4.39 -17.03 2.94
N GLU A 210 3.71 -16.56 1.89
CA GLU A 210 3.98 -15.27 1.27
C GLU A 210 2.99 -14.21 1.74
N VAL A 211 3.48 -12.99 1.89
CA VAL A 211 2.64 -11.79 1.88
C VAL A 211 2.90 -11.00 0.60
N ARG A 212 1.83 -10.75 -0.16
CA ARG A 212 1.86 -10.05 -1.44
C ARG A 212 1.23 -8.67 -1.27
N SER A 213 1.88 -7.65 -1.83
CA SER A 213 1.40 -6.27 -1.81
C SER A 213 1.46 -5.67 -3.20
N LEU A 214 0.39 -4.99 -3.59
CA LEU A 214 0.28 -4.21 -4.82
C LEU A 214 -0.29 -2.83 -4.48
N THR A 215 0.50 -1.79 -4.69
CA THR A 215 0.04 -0.40 -4.63
C THR A 215 -0.03 0.15 -6.05
N VAL A 216 -1.17 0.74 -6.43
CA VAL A 216 -1.41 1.34 -7.74
C VAL A 216 -1.91 2.76 -7.56
N HIS A 217 -1.24 3.72 -8.19
CA HIS A 217 -1.75 5.06 -8.38
C HIS A 217 -2.80 5.05 -9.50
N SER A 218 -3.99 5.57 -9.23
CA SER A 218 -5.14 5.63 -10.14
C SER A 218 -5.46 4.29 -10.81
N PRO A 219 -5.87 3.25 -10.07
CA PRO A 219 -6.15 1.93 -10.66
C PRO A 219 -7.21 2.00 -11.76
N GLN A 220 -7.13 1.07 -12.71
CA GLN A 220 -8.05 0.94 -13.85
C GLN A 220 -8.48 -0.52 -14.03
N SER A 221 -9.53 -0.75 -14.83
CA SER A 221 -10.01 -2.10 -15.20
C SER A 221 -10.27 -2.97 -13.96
N GLY A 222 -9.82 -4.24 -13.94
CA GLY A 222 -10.09 -5.15 -12.84
C GLY A 222 -9.58 -4.68 -11.47
N ALA A 223 -8.49 -3.91 -11.41
CA ALA A 223 -8.03 -3.31 -10.15
C ALA A 223 -9.05 -2.29 -9.64
N GLN A 224 -9.52 -1.40 -10.51
CA GLN A 224 -10.55 -0.41 -10.17
C GLN A 224 -11.85 -1.09 -9.74
N GLN A 225 -12.31 -2.11 -10.48
CA GLN A 225 -13.51 -2.87 -10.13
C GLN A 225 -13.42 -3.49 -8.72
N LEU A 226 -12.26 -4.08 -8.37
CA LEU A 226 -12.06 -4.59 -7.01
C LEU A 226 -12.03 -3.45 -5.97
N SER A 227 -11.43 -2.32 -6.31
CA SER A 227 -11.43 -1.11 -5.47
C SER A 227 -12.87 -0.64 -5.17
N ASP A 228 -13.71 -0.61 -6.20
CA ASP A 228 -15.09 -0.14 -6.11
C ASP A 228 -15.91 -1.03 -5.17
N VAL A 229 -15.77 -2.36 -5.29
CA VAL A 229 -16.41 -3.32 -4.36
C VAL A 229 -15.92 -3.13 -2.93
N CYS A 230 -14.60 -3.00 -2.72
CA CYS A 230 -14.07 -2.74 -1.37
C CYS A 230 -14.59 -1.43 -0.78
N LEU A 231 -14.70 -0.37 -1.59
CA LEU A 231 -15.28 0.91 -1.17
C LEU A 231 -16.76 0.80 -0.84
N GLU A 232 -17.51 0.01 -1.61
CA GLU A 232 -18.92 -0.28 -1.32
C GLU A 232 -19.05 -0.98 0.03
N ILE A 233 -18.29 -2.06 0.26
CA ILE A 233 -18.23 -2.75 1.56
C ILE A 233 -17.95 -1.78 2.70
N ILE A 234 -16.95 -0.89 2.57
CA ILE A 234 -16.62 0.08 3.64
C ILE A 234 -17.79 1.04 3.94
N ARG A 235 -18.61 1.37 2.94
CA ARG A 235 -19.66 2.39 3.05
C ARG A 235 -21.00 1.81 3.49
N SER A 236 -21.37 0.64 3.01
CA SER A 236 -22.68 0.04 3.25
C SER A 236 -22.68 -1.09 4.27
N TYR A 237 -21.58 -1.85 4.44
CA TYR A 237 -21.59 -3.07 5.27
C TYR A 237 -22.11 -2.82 6.70
N GLY A 238 -23.12 -3.59 7.11
CA GLY A 238 -23.85 -3.48 8.36
C GLY A 238 -25.12 -2.61 8.33
N THR A 239 -25.44 -1.96 7.21
CA THR A 239 -26.64 -1.08 7.11
C THR A 239 -27.71 -1.61 6.17
N ALA A 240 -27.36 -2.42 5.17
CA ALA A 240 -28.29 -2.90 4.14
C ALA A 240 -27.97 -4.32 3.63
N ASP A 241 -27.07 -5.06 4.29
CA ASP A 241 -26.22 -6.04 3.61
C ASP A 241 -26.62 -7.51 3.73
N ASN A 242 -26.36 -8.22 2.63
CA ASN A 242 -26.25 -9.67 2.52
C ASN A 242 -24.90 -9.96 1.84
N ASP A 243 -24.10 -10.85 2.42
CA ASP A 243 -22.81 -11.31 1.86
C ASP A 243 -22.92 -11.74 0.38
N GLU A 244 -24.06 -12.32 0.01
CA GLU A 244 -24.36 -12.77 -1.35
C GLU A 244 -24.23 -11.66 -2.39
N HIS A 245 -24.68 -10.44 -2.06
CA HIS A 245 -24.56 -9.28 -2.96
C HIS A 245 -23.09 -8.97 -3.30
N TYR A 246 -22.23 -8.95 -2.29
CA TYR A 246 -20.81 -8.67 -2.50
C TYR A 246 -20.10 -9.81 -3.23
N ILE A 247 -20.49 -11.06 -2.98
CA ILE A 247 -19.99 -12.22 -3.73
C ILE A 247 -20.36 -12.09 -5.22
N GLU A 248 -21.60 -11.73 -5.55
CA GLU A 248 -22.03 -11.51 -6.94
C GLU A 248 -21.25 -10.37 -7.63
N LEU A 249 -20.96 -9.28 -6.91
CA LEU A 249 -20.15 -8.19 -7.44
C LEU A 249 -18.72 -8.67 -7.72
N LEU A 250 -18.13 -9.45 -6.81
CA LEU A 250 -16.79 -10.01 -6.97
C LEU A 250 -16.70 -10.99 -8.15
N ASP A 251 -17.74 -11.80 -8.37
CA ASP A 251 -17.80 -12.74 -9.49
C ASP A 251 -17.75 -12.05 -10.86
N LYS A 252 -18.29 -10.83 -10.97
CA LYS A 252 -18.28 -10.03 -12.20
C LYS A 252 -16.90 -9.42 -12.52
N ILE A 253 -15.97 -9.42 -11.57
CA ILE A 253 -14.62 -8.84 -11.76
C ILE A 253 -13.74 -9.77 -12.60
N THR A 254 -13.15 -9.21 -13.66
CA THR A 254 -12.16 -9.89 -14.51
C THR A 254 -10.74 -9.40 -14.18
N LEU A 255 -9.83 -10.30 -13.79
CA LEU A 255 -8.48 -9.98 -13.27
C LEU A 255 -7.33 -10.63 -14.06
#